data_AF-A0A176JUW4-F1
#
_entry.id   AF-A0A176JUW4-F1
#
_cell.length_a   1.000
_cell.length_b   1.000
_cell.length_c   1.000
_cell.angle_alpha   90.00
_cell.angle_beta   90.00
_cell.angle_gamma   90.00
#
_symmetry.space_group_name_H-M   'P 1'
#
loop_
_entity.id
_entity.type
_entity.pdbx_description
1 polymer ?
#
loop_
_entity_poly.entity_id
_entity_poly.type
_entity_poly.pdbx_seq_one_letter_code
_entity_poly.pdbx_strand_id
1 'polypeptide(L)'
;MLEVKQTKNRKLFDELDKKFHSVIICASYNNNIIRFFNELWEKIEILRRHNERFMKSNEEHLKIILSILADNKKEAYKALLIHLNNVKKETLYSLNEGIKTIKRGGVL
;
A
#
# COMPACT_ATOMS: atom_id res chain seq x y z
N MET A 1 -5.56 -24.10 -12.52
CA MET A 1 -4.72 -23.41 -11.52
C MET A 1 -3.80 -22.48 -12.31
N LEU A 2 -3.95 -21.16 -12.18
CA LEU A 2 -3.10 -20.22 -12.93
C LEU A 2 -1.73 -20.16 -12.25
N GLU A 3 -0.69 -20.55 -12.97
CA GLU A 3 0.70 -20.42 -12.51
C GLU A 3 1.12 -18.95 -12.58
N VAL A 4 1.03 -18.25 -11.46
CA VAL A 4 1.47 -16.85 -11.37
C VAL A 4 2.97 -16.83 -11.09
N LYS A 5 3.76 -16.52 -12.12
CA LYS A 5 5.20 -16.29 -11.98
C LYS A 5 5.43 -15.07 -11.09
N GLN A 6 5.90 -15.28 -9.86
CA GLN A 6 6.22 -14.17 -8.96
C GLN A 6 7.42 -13.40 -9.52
N THR A 7 7.20 -12.13 -9.87
CA THR A 7 8.27 -11.21 -10.28
C THR A 7 8.52 -10.20 -9.16
N LYS A 8 9.78 -10.00 -8.78
CA LYS A 8 10.18 -8.98 -7.79
C LYS A 8 10.32 -7.59 -8.44
N ASN A 9 9.41 -7.24 -9.34
CA ASN A 9 9.50 -5.99 -10.08
C ASN A 9 8.82 -4.86 -9.28
N ARG A 10 9.64 -4.03 -8.63
CA ARG A 10 9.19 -2.91 -7.81
C ARG A 10 8.35 -1.89 -8.59
N LYS A 11 8.77 -1.53 -9.81
CA LYS A 11 8.03 -0.55 -10.64
C LYS A 11 6.63 -1.06 -10.96
N LEU A 12 6.53 -2.32 -11.35
CA LEU A 12 5.24 -2.95 -11.63
C LEU A 12 4.36 -2.99 -10.38
N PHE A 13 4.94 -3.30 -9.21
CA PHE A 13 4.20 -3.24 -7.95
C PHE A 13 3.67 -1.82 -7.67
N ASP A 14 4.51 -0.78 -7.77
CA ASP A 14 4.10 0.59 -7.49
C ASP A 14 2.96 1.04 -8.41
N GLU A 15 3.00 0.69 -9.70
CA GLU A 15 1.93 0.94 -10.67
C GLU A 15 0.63 0.21 -10.32
N LEU A 16 0.72 -1.08 -9.99
CA LEU A 16 -0.46 -1.90 -9.67
C LEU A 16 -1.10 -1.51 -8.35
N ASP A 17 -0.29 -1.15 -7.35
CA ASP A 17 -0.76 -0.66 -6.06
C ASP A 17 -1.52 0.67 -6.24
N LYS A 18 -0.98 1.61 -7.03
CA LYS A 18 -1.71 2.85 -7.39
C LYS A 18 -3.04 2.55 -8.06
N LYS A 19 -3.06 1.66 -9.06
CA LYS A 19 -4.28 1.28 -9.78
C LYS A 19 -5.30 0.63 -8.84
N PHE A 20 -4.86 -0.29 -7.98
CA PHE A 20 -5.71 -0.97 -7.01
C PHE A 20 -6.44 0.00 -6.09
N HIS A 21 -5.72 0.90 -5.42
CA HIS A 21 -6.35 1.88 -4.54
C HIS A 21 -7.22 2.88 -5.31
N SER A 22 -6.79 3.29 -6.51
CA SER A 22 -7.59 4.19 -7.36
C SER A 22 -8.93 3.58 -7.74
N VAL A 23 -8.97 2.29 -8.09
CA VAL A 23 -10.21 1.58 -8.42
C VAL A 23 -11.20 1.61 -7.24
N ILE A 24 -10.73 1.34 -6.02
CA ILE A 24 -11.58 1.39 -4.82
C ILE A 24 -12.17 2.78 -4.62
N ILE A 25 -11.36 3.82 -4.77
CA ILE A 25 -11.79 5.21 -4.57
C ILE A 25 -12.74 5.66 -5.67
N CYS A 26 -12.42 5.38 -6.94
CA CYS A 26 -13.27 5.74 -8.08
C CYS A 26 -14.64 5.04 -8.03
N ALA A 27 -14.71 3.83 -7.47
CA ALA A 27 -15.98 3.13 -7.27
C ALA A 27 -16.94 3.84 -6.29
N SER A 28 -16.47 4.86 -5.55
CA SER A 28 -17.36 5.71 -4.75
C SER A 28 -18.21 6.68 -5.57
N TYR A 29 -17.82 6.94 -6.84
CA TYR A 29 -18.39 7.97 -7.70
C TYR A 29 -18.47 9.37 -7.07
N ASN A 30 -17.66 9.62 -6.03
CA ASN A 30 -17.64 10.88 -5.31
C ASN A 30 -16.42 11.70 -5.73
N ASN A 31 -16.65 12.70 -6.57
CA ASN A 31 -15.60 13.56 -7.12
C ASN A 31 -14.76 14.27 -6.03
N ASN A 32 -15.36 14.58 -4.87
CA ASN A 32 -14.61 15.19 -3.76
C ASN A 32 -13.64 14.19 -3.12
N ILE A 33 -14.06 12.95 -2.92
CA ILE A 33 -13.20 11.89 -2.38
C ILE A 33 -12.08 11.55 -3.38
N ILE A 34 -12.41 11.45 -4.67
CA ILE A 34 -11.43 11.20 -5.74
C ILE A 34 -10.37 12.30 -5.78
N ARG A 35 -10.78 13.57 -5.76
CA ARG A 35 -9.84 14.71 -5.74
C ARG A 35 -8.94 14.67 -4.50
N PHE A 36 -9.53 14.47 -3.32
CA PHE A 36 -8.77 14.39 -2.07
C PHE A 36 -7.76 13.23 -2.09
N PHE A 37 -8.14 12.07 -2.63
CA PHE A 37 -7.24 10.94 -2.75
C PHE A 37 -6.06 11.23 -3.67
N ASN A 38 -6.28 11.91 -4.81
CA ASN A 38 -5.19 12.26 -5.73
C ASN A 38 -4.15 13.18 -5.06
N GLU A 39 -4.60 14.17 -4.28
CA GLU A 39 -3.71 15.04 -3.50
C GLU A 39 -2.96 14.28 -2.39
N LEU A 40 -3.63 13.32 -1.75
CA LEU A 40 -3.03 12.49 -0.71
C LEU A 40 -2.02 11.49 -1.29
N TRP A 41 -2.27 10.97 -2.48
CA TRP A 41 -1.44 9.95 -3.13
C TRP A 41 -0.01 10.41 -3.32
N GLU A 42 0.20 11.65 -3.75
CA GLU A 42 1.54 12.24 -3.93
C GLU A 42 2.37 12.16 -2.64
N LYS A 43 1.74 12.40 -1.49
CA LYS A 43 2.40 12.30 -0.17
C LYS A 43 2.66 10.84 0.22
N ILE A 44 1.70 9.96 -0.06
CA ILE A 44 1.83 8.51 0.20
C ILE A 44 2.98 7.92 -0.62
N GLU A 45 3.13 8.32 -1.88
CA GLU A 45 4.16 7.82 -2.80
C GLU A 45 5.58 8.10 -2.29
N ILE A 46 5.82 9.28 -1.71
CA ILE A 46 7.10 9.64 -1.08
C ILE A 46 7.42 8.67 0.06
N LEU A 47 6.45 8.42 0.94
CA LEU A 47 6.64 7.54 2.09
C LEU A 47 6.78 6.07 1.68
N ARG A 48 6.04 5.62 0.67
CA ARG A 48 6.04 4.24 0.21
C ARG A 48 7.30 3.81 -0.53
N ARG A 49 8.03 4.73 -1.17
CA ARG A 49 9.34 4.41 -1.78
C ARG A 49 10.34 3.81 -0.78
N HIS A 50 10.17 4.10 0.51
CA HIS A 50 10.99 3.59 1.59
C HIS A 50 10.47 2.29 2.21
N ASN A 51 9.32 1.79 1.74
CA ASN A 51 8.73 0.56 2.24
C ASN A 51 9.24 -0.63 1.41
N GLU A 52 9.94 -1.55 2.06
CA GLU A 52 10.53 -2.74 1.43
C GLU A 52 9.55 -3.93 1.38
N ARG A 53 8.40 -3.83 2.06
CA ARG A 53 7.44 -4.94 2.22
C ARG A 53 6.54 -5.18 1.01
N PHE A 54 6.91 -4.71 -0.18
CA PHE A 54 6.04 -4.72 -1.35
C PHE A 54 5.50 -6.11 -1.71
N MET A 55 6.28 -7.17 -1.52
CA MET A 55 5.82 -8.56 -1.72
C MET A 55 4.68 -8.93 -0.76
N LYS A 56 4.83 -8.63 0.54
CA LYS A 56 3.79 -8.85 1.55
C LYS A 56 2.54 -8.00 1.27
N SER A 57 2.73 -6.76 0.82
CA SER A 57 1.61 -5.91 0.43
C SER A 57 0.85 -6.46 -0.78
N ASN A 58 1.54 -7.11 -1.72
CA ASN A 58 0.90 -7.77 -2.86
C ASN A 58 0.02 -8.97 -2.41
N GLU A 59 0.48 -9.75 -1.44
CA GLU A 59 -0.31 -10.83 -0.83
C GLU A 59 -1.54 -10.29 -0.09
N GLU A 60 -1.38 -9.19 0.65
CA GLU A 60 -2.47 -8.50 1.33
C GLU A 60 -3.50 -7.95 0.31
N HIS A 61 -3.06 -7.37 -0.81
CA HIS A 61 -3.94 -6.93 -1.90
C HIS A 61 -4.71 -8.08 -2.52
N LEU A 62 -4.05 -9.21 -2.80
CA LEU A 62 -4.72 -10.41 -3.32
C LEU A 62 -5.83 -10.86 -2.38
N LYS A 63 -5.59 -10.88 -1.06
CA LYS A 63 -6.62 -11.22 -0.08
C LYS A 63 -7.83 -10.28 -0.13
N ILE A 64 -7.60 -8.98 -0.28
CA ILE A 64 -8.68 -7.99 -0.40
C ILE A 64 -9.47 -8.25 -1.68
N ILE A 65 -8.78 -8.40 -2.82
CA ILE A 65 -9.42 -8.64 -4.12
C ILE A 65 -10.25 -9.91 -4.10
N LEU A 66 -9.72 -11.02 -3.58
CA LEU A 66 -10.46 -12.28 -3.46
C LEU A 66 -11.70 -12.13 -2.57
N SER A 67 -11.61 -11.35 -1.50
CA SER A 67 -12.76 -11.07 -0.62
C SER A 67 -13.83 -10.23 -1.31
N ILE A 68 -13.43 -9.27 -2.15
CA ILE A 68 -14.36 -8.46 -2.97
C ILE A 68 -15.05 -9.35 -4.02
N LEU A 69 -14.28 -10.19 -4.73
CA LEU A 69 -14.81 -11.09 -5.76
C LEU A 69 -15.75 -12.15 -5.20
N ALA A 70 -15.57 -12.53 -3.94
CA ALA A 70 -16.47 -13.44 -3.21
C ALA A 70 -17.69 -12.75 -2.60
N ASP A 71 -17.93 -11.46 -2.91
CA ASP A 71 -18.99 -10.61 -2.33
C ASP A 71 -18.96 -10.56 -0.79
N ASN A 72 -17.80 -10.82 -0.18
CA ASN A 72 -17.63 -10.80 1.27
C ASN A 72 -17.14 -9.44 1.73
N LYS A 73 -18.04 -8.45 1.73
CA LYS A 73 -17.75 -7.06 2.11
C LYS A 73 -17.10 -6.95 3.49
N LYS A 74 -17.51 -7.76 4.47
CA LYS A 74 -16.98 -7.72 5.84
C LYS A 74 -15.50 -8.14 5.87
N GLU A 75 -15.15 -9.24 5.19
CA GLU A 75 -13.76 -9.69 5.12
C GLU A 75 -12.91 -8.76 4.26
N ALA A 76 -13.44 -8.23 3.16
CA ALA A 76 -12.74 -7.25 2.32
C ALA A 76 -12.38 -6.00 3.14
N TYR A 77 -13.33 -5.46 3.91
CA TYR A 77 -13.10 -4.31 4.78
C TYR A 77 -12.06 -4.62 5.87
N LYS A 78 -12.18 -5.77 6.54
CA LYS A 78 -11.23 -6.20 7.57
C LYS A 78 -9.82 -6.36 6.99
N ALA A 79 -9.68 -7.00 5.82
CA ALA A 79 -8.41 -7.19 5.14
C ALA A 79 -7.77 -5.85 4.75
N LEU A 80 -8.57 -4.91 4.25
CA LEU A 80 -8.09 -3.55 3.92
C LEU A 80 -7.59 -2.80 5.16
N LEU A 81 -8.31 -2.86 6.28
CA LEU A 81 -7.86 -2.24 7.54
C LEU A 81 -6.54 -2.85 8.05
N ILE A 82 -6.40 -4.17 7.96
CA ILE A 82 -5.16 -4.86 8.35
C ILE A 82 -4.01 -4.41 7.46
N HIS A 83 -4.22 -4.39 6.13
CA HIS A 83 -3.23 -3.90 5.16
C HIS A 83 -2.74 -2.49 5.50
N LEU A 84 -3.67 -1.53 5.70
CA LEU A 84 -3.32 -0.14 6.01
C LEU A 84 -2.58 -0.01 7.35
N ASN A 85 -2.98 -0.78 8.37
CA ASN A 85 -2.28 -0.80 9.65
C ASN A 85 -0.86 -1.36 9.53
N ASN A 86 -0.67 -2.41 8.73
CA ASN A 86 0.65 -2.98 8.51
C ASN A 86 1.54 -2.02 7.70
N VAL A 87 1.00 -1.34 6.67
CA VAL A 87 1.71 -0.30 5.93
C VAL A 87 2.13 0.83 6.87
N LYS A 88 1.22 1.30 7.74
CA LYS A 88 1.51 2.33 8.75
C LYS A 88 2.66 1.91 9.67
N LYS A 89 2.60 0.70 10.25
CA LYS A 89 3.63 0.19 11.16
C LYS A 89 5.01 0.15 10.49
N GLU A 90 5.07 -0.38 9.27
CA GLU A 90 6.33 -0.48 8.54
C GLU A 90 6.89 0.90 8.21
N THR A 91 6.07 1.80 7.66
CA THR A 91 6.51 3.16 7.31
C THR A 91 7.05 3.90 8.54
N LEU A 92 6.40 3.78 9.70
CA LEU A 92 6.90 4.39 10.95
C LEU A 92 8.21 3.73 11.43
N TYR A 93 8.34 2.42 11.28
CA TYR A 93 9.58 1.71 11.60
C TYR A 93 10.74 2.19 10.70
N SER A 94 10.56 2.21 9.38
CA SER A 94 11.57 2.67 8.42
C SER A 94 11.98 4.13 8.67
N LEU A 95 11.03 5.01 8.99
CA LEU A 95 11.33 6.41 9.35
C LEU A 95 12.16 6.51 10.65
N ASN A 96 11.78 5.76 11.69
CA ASN A 96 12.52 5.76 12.95
C ASN A 96 13.94 5.22 12.79
N GLU A 97 14.14 4.17 12.01
CA GLU A 97 15.49 3.65 11.73
C GLU A 97 16.31 4.64 10.90
N GLY A 98 15.71 5.28 9.89
CA GLY A 98 16.37 6.36 9.14
C GLY A 98 16.83 7.51 10.04
N ILE A 99 15.99 7.96 10.98
CA ILE A 99 16.33 9.00 11.96
C ILE A 99 17.49 8.54 12.87
N LYS A 100 17.49 7.28 13.33
CA LYS A 100 18.58 6.74 14.16
C LYS A 100 19.90 6.69 13.40
N THR A 101 19.89 6.32 12.12
CA THR A 101 21.10 6.29 11.28
C THR A 101 21.68 7.69 11.12
N ILE A 102 20.85 8.72 10.89
CA ILE A 102 21.30 10.12 10.85
C ILE A 102 21.94 10.55 12.17
N LYS A 103 21.32 10.21 13.31
CA LYS A 103 21.85 10.53 14.64
C LYS A 103 23.16 9.80 14.97
N ARG A 104 23.41 8.62 14.41
CA ARG A 104 24.64 7.83 14.62
C ARG A 104 25.78 8.23 13.66
N GLY A 105 25.44 8.76 12.49
CA GLY A 105 26.41 9.27 11.50
C GLY A 105 26.84 10.73 11.75
N GLY A 106 26.25 11.41 12.74
CA GLY A 106 26.67 12.74 13.17
C GLY A 106 27.91 12.70 14.06
N VAL A 107 29.08 12.67 13.44
CA VAL A 107 30.26 13.32 14.00
C VAL A 107 30.06 14.81 13.79
N LEU A 108 29.74 15.53 14.86
CA LEU A 108 30.13 16.92 15.05
C LEU A 108 31.26 16.93 16.07
#